data_AF-K6TUE9-F1
#
_entry.id   AF-K6TUE9-F1
#
_cell.length_a   1.000
_cell.length_b   1.000
_cell.length_c   1.000
_cell.angle_alpha   90.00
_cell.angle_beta   90.00
_cell.angle_gamma   90.00
#
_symmetry.space_group_name_H-M   'P 1'
#
loop_
_entity.id
_entity.type
_entity.pdbx_description
1 polymer ?
#
loop_
_entity_poly.entity_id
_entity_poly.type
_entity_poly.pdbx_seq_one_letter_code
_entity_poly.pdbx_strand_id
1 'polypeptide(L)' 'MIVYHGSNIDIKEPKIIQSNRALDFGFGFYTTTFKEQAEKWAIRKCTNA' A
#
# COMPACT_ATOMS: atom_id res chain seq x y z
N MET A 1 -14.01 9.90 -1.59
CA MET A 1 -13.07 9.69 -0.46
C MET A 1 -11.69 9.45 -1.04
N ILE A 2 -10.64 10.09 -0.52
CA ILE A 2 -9.25 9.92 -0.98
C ILE A 2 -8.52 9.04 0.06
N VAL A 3 -7.71 8.10 -0.42
CA VAL A 3 -6.86 7.23 0.41
C VAL A 3 -5.44 7.18 -0.16
N TYR A 4 -4.48 6.83 0.68
CA TYR A 4 -3.06 6.82 0.36
C TYR A 4 -2.46 5.44 0.65
N HIS A 5 -1.62 4.97 -0.26
CA HIS A 5 -0.80 3.77 -0.12
C HIS A 5 0.68 4.18 -0.10
N GLY A 6 1.44 3.62 0.85
CA GLY A 6 2.88 3.85 0.93
C GLY A 6 3.66 2.71 0.30
N SER A 7 4.52 3.02 -0.67
CA SER A 7 5.33 2.06 -1.42
C SER A 7 6.72 2.66 -1.71
N ASN A 8 7.74 1.81 -1.80
CA ASN A 8 9.08 2.18 -2.26
C ASN A 8 9.27 1.99 -3.77
N ILE A 9 8.22 1.59 -4.48
CA ILE A 9 8.18 1.43 -5.93
C ILE A 9 7.06 2.28 -6.54
N ASP A 10 7.31 2.80 -7.74
CA ASP A 10 6.31 3.53 -8.52
C ASP A 10 5.27 2.57 -9.11
N ILE A 11 3.99 2.86 -8.87
CA ILE A 11 2.85 2.08 -9.36
C ILE A 11 2.20 2.86 -10.51
N LYS A 12 2.51 2.50 -11.75
CA LYS A 12 2.00 3.19 -12.94
C LYS A 12 0.51 2.89 -13.21
N GLU A 13 0.10 1.65 -12.97
CA GLU A 13 -1.25 1.16 -13.31
C GLU A 13 -1.81 0.29 -12.17
N PRO A 14 -2.45 0.89 -11.14
CA PRO A 14 -3.10 0.12 -10.09
C PRO A 14 -4.31 -0.63 -10.62
N LYS A 15 -4.53 -1.87 -10.15
CA LYS A 15 -5.64 -2.73 -10.56
C LYS A 15 -6.46 -3.17 -9.36
N ILE A 16 -7.78 -3.21 -9.53
CA ILE A 16 -8.69 -3.84 -8.57
C ILE A 16 -8.74 -5.32 -8.88
N ILE A 17 -8.36 -6.14 -7.90
CA ILE A 17 -8.34 -7.60 -8.02
C ILE A 17 -9.34 -8.22 -7.06
N GLN A 18 -10.10 -9.21 -7.51
CA GLN A 18 -11.00 -9.97 -6.64
C GLN A 18 -10.18 -11.07 -5.94
N SER A 19 -10.03 -10.97 -4.62
CA SER A 19 -9.40 -12.04 -3.85
C SER A 19 -10.34 -13.24 -3.75
N ASN A 20 -9.78 -14.45 -3.92
CA ASN A 20 -10.47 -15.72 -3.68
C ASN A 20 -10.19 -16.29 -2.28
N ARG A 21 -9.44 -15.56 -1.43
CA ARG A 21 -9.09 -15.96 -0.07
C ARG A 21 -9.33 -14.82 0.92
N ALA A 22 -10.03 -15.12 2.01
CA ALA A 22 -10.23 -14.20 3.13
C ALA A 22 -9.12 -14.42 4.16
N LEU A 23 -7.97 -13.79 3.94
CA LEU A 23 -6.90 -13.71 4.91
C LEU A 23 -6.84 -12.28 5.44
N ASP A 24 -6.57 -12.11 6.74
CA ASP A 24 -6.39 -10.80 7.36
C ASP A 24 -5.19 -10.05 6.76
N PHE A 25 -4.19 -10.80 6.28
CA PHE A 25 -3.02 -10.28 5.56
C PHE A 25 -2.87 -10.98 4.21
N GLY A 26 -2.97 -10.21 3.14
CA GLY A 26 -2.91 -10.73 1.77
C GLY A 26 -2.27 -9.75 0.78
N PHE A 27 -2.31 -10.14 -0.49
CA PHE A 27 -1.85 -9.32 -1.60
C PHE A 27 -2.87 -8.20 -1.88
N GLY A 28 -2.42 -6.95 -1.78
CA GLY A 28 -3.27 -5.79 -2.04
C GLY A 28 -2.61 -4.49 -1.56
N PHE A 29 -3.24 -3.37 -1.90
CA PHE A 29 -2.81 -2.07 -1.39
C PHE A 29 -3.38 -1.84 0.01
N TYR A 30 -2.49 -1.77 0.99
CA TYR A 30 -2.85 -1.28 2.32
C TYR A 30 -2.94 0.24 2.25
N THR A 31 -4.09 0.78 2.65
CA THR A 31 -4.39 2.19 2.51
C THR A 31 -4.72 2.85 3.83
N THR A 32 -4.49 4.15 3.91
CA THR A 32 -4.87 5.01 5.04
C THR A 32 -5.42 6.33 4.52
N THR A 33 -6.22 7.03 5.32
CA THR A 33 -6.65 8.41 5.01
C THR A 33 -5.62 9.46 5.42
N PHE A 34 -4.60 9.08 6.22
CA PHE A 34 -3.54 9.97 6.68
C PHE A 34 -2.33 9.91 5.75
N LYS A 35 -2.14 10.95 4.93
CA LYS A 35 -1.04 11.02 3.95
C LYS A 35 0.34 10.81 4.60
N GLU A 36 0.61 11.47 5.73
CA GLU A 36 1.89 11.36 6.45
C GLU A 36 2.19 9.92 6.90
N GLN A 37 1.16 9.12 7.19
CA GLN A 37 1.33 7.72 7.56
C GLN A 37 1.77 6.88 6.35
N ALA A 38 1.16 7.10 5.19
CA ALA A 38 1.57 6.44 3.95
C ALA A 38 3.02 6.81 3.55
N GLU A 39 3.41 8.07 3.72
CA GLU A 39 4.79 8.52 3.49
C GLU A 39 5.79 7.81 4.42
N LYS A 40 5.45 7.69 5.72
CA LYS A 40 6.27 6.91 6.68
C LYS A 40 6.37 5.43 6.30
N TRP A 41 5.31 4.82 5.77
CA TRP A 41 5.34 3.43 5.29
C TRP A 41 6.27 3.25 4.10
N ALA A 42 6.25 4.17 3.14
CA ALA A 42 7.15 4.17 1.98
C ALA A 42 8.62 4.23 2.41
N ILE A 43 8.96 5.13 3.35
CA ILE A 43 10.33 5.31 3.84
C ILE A 43 10.82 4.09 4.62
N ARG A 44 10.01 3.53 5.52
CA ARG A 44 10.41 2.37 6.37
C ARG A 44 10.76 1.14 5.54
N LYS A 45 10.11 0.93 4.40
CA LYS A 45 10.44 -0.19 3.50
C LYS A 45 11.78 0.01 2.79
N CYS A 46 12.29 1.23 2.68
CA CYS A 46 13.60 1.52 2.07
C CYS A 46 14.80 1.19 2.97
N THR A 47 14.63 0.93 4.27
CA THR A 47 15.75 0.75 5.22
C THR A 47 16.29 -0.68 5.34
N ASN A 48 15.99 -1.58 4.40
CA ASN A 48 16.58 -2.93 4.34
C ASN A 48 16.95 -3.31 2.89
N ALA A 49 17.91 -2.60 2.31
CA ALA A 49 18.64 -3.01 1.11
C ALA A 49 20.14 -3.07 1.43
#